data_AF-A0A959WAY6-F1
#
_entry.id   AF-A0A959WAY6-F1
#
_cell.length_a   1.000
_cell.length_b   1.000
_cell.length_c   1.000
_cell.angle_alpha   90.00
_cell.angle_beta   90.00
_cell.angle_gamma   90.00
#
_symmetry.space_group_name_H-M   'P 1'
#
loop_
_entity.id
_entity.type
_entity.pdbx_description
1 polymer ?
#
loop_
_entity_poly.entity_id
_entity_poly.type
_entity_poly.pdbx_seq_one_letter_code
_entity_poly.pdbx_strand_id
1 'polypeptide(L)'
;MSGDYVEFGSIATAQGPLDCRGTRLSAFWVEGDRDRISHLCDRVFEAPSKGAVKVRTISKWVLLSFGGIESIRPGGPYAGR
;
A
#
# COMPACT_ATOMS: atom_id res chain seq x y z
N MET A 1 19.11 18.50 -6.35
CA MET A 1 18.23 17.90 -7.38
C MET A 1 16.84 17.76 -6.75
N SER A 2 15.89 18.58 -7.17
CA SER A 2 14.47 18.42 -6.80
C SER A 2 13.93 17.29 -7.67
N GLY A 3 13.78 16.10 -7.11
CA GLY A 3 13.08 15.02 -7.80
C GLY A 3 11.58 15.30 -7.71
N ASP A 4 10.90 15.35 -8.86
CA ASP A 4 9.44 15.48 -8.88
C ASP A 4 8.80 14.30 -8.13
N TYR A 5 7.88 14.60 -7.22
CA TYR A 5 7.10 13.58 -6.51
C TYR A 5 6.15 12.90 -7.51
N VAL A 6 6.47 11.66 -7.89
CA VAL A 6 5.63 10.87 -8.78
C VAL A 6 4.77 9.91 -7.97
N GLU A 7 3.47 10.18 -7.88
CA GLU A 7 2.48 9.33 -7.22
C GLU A 7 2.03 8.21 -8.18
N PHE A 8 2.86 7.17 -8.33
CA PHE A 8 2.37 5.90 -8.88
C PHE A 8 1.76 5.10 -7.72
N GLY A 9 0.42 4.97 -7.68
CA GLY A 9 -0.19 3.84 -6.99
C GLY A 9 0.44 2.55 -7.52
N SER A 10 0.60 1.52 -6.68
CA SER A 10 1.23 0.26 -7.08
C SER A 10 0.50 -0.33 -8.30
N ILE A 11 1.09 -0.17 -9.49
CA ILE A 11 0.59 -0.82 -10.71
C ILE A 11 1.05 -2.27 -10.62
N ALA A 12 0.13 -3.15 -10.26
CA ALA A 12 0.36 -4.59 -10.39
C ALA A 12 0.43 -4.92 -11.89
N THR A 13 1.63 -5.17 -12.40
CA THR A 13 1.85 -5.52 -13.81
C THR A 13 1.56 -6.99 -14.13
N ALA A 14 1.42 -7.83 -13.10
CA ALA A 14 1.13 -9.25 -13.24
C ALA A 14 -0.25 -9.59 -12.64
N GLN A 15 -1.01 -10.44 -13.36
CA GLN A 15 -2.26 -10.99 -12.85
C GLN A 15 -1.95 -12.00 -11.72
N GLY A 16 -2.66 -11.88 -10.59
CA GLY A 16 -2.51 -12.79 -9.46
C GLY A 16 -3.16 -14.17 -9.71
N PRO A 17 -2.93 -15.16 -8.82
CA PRO A 17 -2.07 -15.09 -7.62
C PRO A 17 -0.59 -14.92 -7.94
N LEU A 18 0.16 -14.35 -7.00
CA LEU A 18 1.62 -14.22 -7.10
C LEU A 18 2.27 -15.10 -6.02
N ASP A 19 3.26 -15.89 -6.41
CA ASP A 19 4.17 -16.60 -5.50
C ASP A 19 5.41 -15.70 -5.28
N CYS A 20 5.46 -15.06 -4.10
CA CYS A 20 6.54 -14.15 -3.69
C CYS A 20 7.47 -14.84 -2.70
N ARG A 21 8.57 -15.41 -3.20
CA ARG A 21 9.56 -16.17 -2.40
C ARG A 21 10.70 -15.29 -1.94
N GLY A 22 11.31 -15.68 -0.81
CA GLY A 22 12.42 -14.96 -0.21
C GLY A 22 12.01 -13.56 0.26
N THR A 23 10.75 -13.39 0.66
CA THR A 23 10.25 -12.07 1.06
C THR A 23 10.77 -11.70 2.45
N ARG A 24 11.41 -10.54 2.55
CA ARG A 24 11.80 -9.93 3.83
C ARG A 24 11.11 -8.58 3.95
N LEU A 25 10.37 -8.40 5.05
CA LEU A 25 9.72 -7.15 5.40
C LEU A 25 10.33 -6.62 6.70
N SER A 26 10.74 -5.36 6.68
CA SER A 26 11.09 -4.60 7.89
C SER A 26 10.03 -3.52 8.07
N ALA A 27 9.47 -3.40 9.28
CA ALA A 27 8.38 -2.47 9.55
C ALA A 27 8.66 -1.65 10.82
N PHE A 28 8.33 -0.36 10.75
CA PHE A 28 8.59 0.61 11.79
C PHE A 28 7.35 1.46 12.02
N TRP A 29 6.97 1.66 13.28
CA TRP A 29 5.96 2.65 13.63
C TRP A 29 6.60 4.03 13.65
N VAL A 30 6.04 4.96 12.88
CA VAL A 30 6.48 6.34 12.86
C VAL A 30 5.31 7.26 13.13
N GLU A 31 5.58 8.36 13.82
CA GLU A 31 4.59 9.39 14.05
C GLU A 31 4.48 10.28 12.81
N GLY A 32 3.25 10.50 12.35
CA GLY A 32 2.94 11.40 11.24
C GLY A 32 2.00 12.53 11.64
N ASP A 33 1.76 13.43 10.71
CA ASP A 33 0.78 14.50 10.84
C ASP A 33 -0.63 13.94 10.61
N ARG A 34 -1.46 13.96 11.65
CA ARG A 34 -2.80 13.38 11.63
C ARG A 34 -3.72 14.01 10.57
N ASP A 35 -3.61 15.31 10.34
CA ASP A 35 -4.48 16.01 9.41
C ASP A 35 -4.07 15.70 7.98
N ARG A 36 -2.76 15.60 7.72
CA ARG A 36 -2.25 15.12 6.43
C ARG A 36 -2.62 13.66 6.14
N ILE A 37 -2.58 12.79 7.15
CA ILE A 37 -3.01 11.38 6.99
C ILE A 37 -4.52 11.33 6.67
N SER A 38 -5.33 12.13 7.36
CA SER A 38 -6.78 12.22 7.10
C SER A 38 -7.07 12.71 5.69
N HIS A 39 -6.40 13.77 5.25
CA HIS A 39 -6.50 14.28 3.88
C HIS A 39 -6.05 13.24 2.84
N LEU A 40 -5.05 12.40 3.15
CA LEU A 40 -4.65 11.30 2.28
C LEU A 40 -5.75 10.23 2.16
N CYS A 41 -6.42 9.87 3.27
CA CYS A 41 -7.56 8.94 3.24
C CYS A 41 -8.70 9.47 2.36
N ASP A 42 -9.02 10.75 2.48
CA ASP A 42 -10.06 11.40 1.68
C ASP A 42 -9.70 11.35 0.19
N ARG A 43 -8.45 11.69 -0.15
CA ARG A 43 -7.96 11.71 -1.54
C ARG A 43 -7.92 10.33 -2.18
N VAL A 44 -7.52 9.29 -1.44
CA VAL A 44 -7.30 7.93 -1.99
C VAL A 44 -8.58 7.10 -2.02
N PHE A 45 -9.47 7.27 -1.04
CA PHE A 45 -10.65 6.41 -0.89
C PHE A 45 -11.96 7.15 -1.08
N GLU A 46 -12.16 8.27 -0.37
CA GLU A 46 -13.46 8.93 -0.34
C GLU A 46 -13.78 9.65 -1.65
N ALA A 47 -12.84 10.46 -2.16
CA ALA A 47 -13.04 11.22 -3.39
C ALA A 47 -13.23 10.31 -4.63
N PRO A 48 -12.42 9.27 -4.87
CA PRO A 48 -12.60 8.39 -6.03
C PRO A 48 -13.88 7.56 -5.95
N SER A 49 -14.30 7.19 -4.74
CA SER A 49 -15.54 6.44 -4.51
C SER A 49 -16.80 7.32 -4.46
N LYS A 50 -16.65 8.65 -4.57
CA LYS A 50 -17.75 9.63 -4.40
C LYS A 50 -18.52 9.43 -3.08
N GLY A 51 -17.80 9.14 -2.00
CA GLY A 51 -18.39 8.93 -0.68
C GLY A 51 -18.99 7.55 -0.44
N ALA A 52 -18.90 6.62 -1.40
CA ALA A 52 -19.33 5.23 -1.20
C ALA A 52 -18.39 4.47 -0.25
N VAL A 53 -17.13 4.87 -0.16
CA VAL A 53 -16.14 4.37 0.79
C VAL A 53 -15.69 5.52 1.70
N LYS A 54 -15.83 5.33 3.02
CA LYS A 54 -15.41 6.31 4.03
C LYS A 54 -14.32 5.70 4.91
N VAL A 55 -13.12 6.28 4.87
CA VAL A 55 -11.98 5.85 5.67
C VAL A 55 -11.63 6.98 6.63
N ARG A 56 -11.47 6.67 7.92
CA ARG A 56 -11.13 7.66 8.94
C ARG A 56 -9.82 7.31 9.63
N THR A 57 -9.00 8.32 9.86
CA THR A 57 -7.75 8.21 10.60
C THR A 57 -8.00 7.99 12.09
N ILE A 58 -7.60 6.81 12.60
CA ILE A 58 -7.76 6.43 14.01
C ILE A 58 -6.62 6.91 14.90
N SER A 59 -5.42 7.12 14.34
CA SER A 59 -4.23 7.56 15.09
C SER A 59 -3.27 8.34 14.19
N LYS A 60 -2.28 9.01 14.81
CA LYS A 60 -1.16 9.66 14.10
C LYS A 60 -0.02 8.71 13.74
N TRP A 61 -0.08 7.44 14.16
CA TRP A 61 0.96 6.46 13.89
C TRP A 61 0.70 5.77 12.56
N VAL A 62 1.74 5.74 11.72
CA VAL A 62 1.73 5.01 10.44
C VAL A 62 2.80 3.93 10.46
N LEU A 63 2.51 2.82 9.78
CA LEU A 63 3.46 1.74 9.59
C LEU A 63 4.27 2.02 8.33
N LEU A 64 5.55 2.35 8.49
CA LEU A 64 6.50 2.44 7.39
C LEU A 64 7.15 1.07 7.20
N SER A 65 7.03 0.49 6.02
CA SER A 65 7.62 -0.80 5.71
C SER A 65 8.55 -0.77 4.51
N PHE A 66 9.69 -1.45 4.64
CA PHE A 66 10.61 -1.73 3.54
C PHE A 66 10.59 -3.23 3.26
N GLY A 67 10.22 -3.58 2.02
CA GLY A 67 10.12 -4.96 1.57
C GLY A 67 11.13 -5.26 0.46
N GLY A 68 11.78 -6.41 0.57
CA GLY A 68 12.50 -7.03 -0.54
C GLY A 68 11.86 -8.36 -0.88
N ILE A 69 11.67 -8.64 -2.16
CA ILE A 69 11.20 -9.94 -2.67
C ILE A 69 12.25 -10.45 -3.64
N GLU A 70 12.84 -11.60 -3.34
CA GLU A 70 13.89 -12.20 -4.18
C GLU A 70 13.33 -12.76 -5.49
N SER A 71 12.13 -13.35 -5.46
CA SER A 71 11.50 -13.91 -6.66
C SER A 71 9.98 -13.73 -6.62
N ILE A 72 9.44 -13.18 -7.71
CA ILE A 72 8.00 -13.07 -7.96
C ILE A 72 7.67 -13.94 -9.16
N ARG A 73 6.70 -14.84 -9.03
CA ARG A 73 6.22 -15.71 -10.12
C ARG A 73 4.69 -15.72 -10.14
N PRO A 74 4.06 -16.02 -11.30
CA PRO A 74 2.66 -16.42 -11.29
C PRO A 74 2.47 -17.59 -10.33
N GLY A 75 1.52 -17.44 -9.40
CA GLY A 75 1.08 -18.53 -8.55
C GLY A 75 0.30 -19.55 -9.38
N GLY A 76 0.40 -20.83 -9.01
CA GLY A 76 -0.48 -21.87 -9.55
C GLY A 76 -1.95 -21.60 -9.19
N PRO A 77 -2.90 -22.43 -9.71
CA PRO A 77 -4.31 -22.29 -9.36
C PRO A 77 -4.48 -22.29 -7.83
N TYR A 78 -5.30 -21.38 -7.31
CA TYR A 78 -5.71 -21.37 -5.90
C TYR A 78 -6.29 -22.76 -5.55
N ALA A 79 -5.51 -23.60 -4.88
CA ALA A 79 -6.02 -24.82 -4.27
C ALA A 79 -6.73 -24.40 -2.97
N GLY A 80 -7.98 -23.99 -3.08
CA GLY A 80 -8.86 -23.85 -1.92
C GLY A 80 -8.90 -25.18 -1.18
N ARG A 81 -8.41 -25.19 0.05
CA ARG A 81 -8.78 -26.18 1.06
C ARG A 81 -9.77 -25.54 2.00
#